data_AF-A0A662GFA3-F1
#
_entry.id   AF-A0A662GFA3-F1
#
_cell.length_a   1.000
_cell.length_b   1.000
_cell.length_c   1.000
_cell.angle_alpha   90.00
_cell.angle_beta   90.00
_cell.angle_gamma   90.00
#
_symmetry.space_group_name_H-M   'P 1'
#
loop_
_entity.id
_entity.type
_entity.pdbx_description
1 polymer ?
#
loop_
_entity_poly.entity_id
_entity_poly.type
_entity_poly.pdbx_seq_one_letter_code
_entity_poly.pdbx_strand_id
1 'polypeptide(L)'
;MKRYLYVLILLLLLCTPVFSVKVKGQELWYALNFELHFNADGTVVVKQKLHPFTVEGESWFGKPEIEEDLKAEEDLYVMFALLLFTSDPKRVKYEVISHVYKNEEEYVMCDVYGVRKMVQFKGAYIIEVLIYLNTTDYIERLEDNTYRISIRDSFTSSDPRSWIDVIEIKLDPQIKLIDYTWEPKKAKKPSEVSETRILWVNYNEPEAPNVYILDLYIPGLELPEKVAGYRVEIIDVEVKFRGVKVVVRQLGKPGYFFVRLVGEELDITRKIYLEENEEEAVFIPAPLEGQDKIKIEVWYEDYLLDLETIDLMEKTSATPSLVALKPFTITFLFVLFIVLSVIPVYSVNRIKAKSSSVNNETKS
;
A
#
# COMPACT_ATOMS: atom_id res chain seq x y z
N MET A 1 -51.42 -13.73 -4.53
CA MET A 1 -50.09 -13.79 -3.86
C MET A 1 -49.00 -13.05 -4.62
N LYS A 2 -48.68 -13.38 -5.89
CA LYS A 2 -47.62 -12.70 -6.66
C LYS A 2 -47.75 -11.16 -6.70
N ARG A 3 -48.97 -10.63 -6.83
CA ARG A 3 -49.24 -9.18 -6.89
C ARG A 3 -48.89 -8.44 -5.58
N TYR A 4 -49.10 -9.07 -4.43
CA TYR A 4 -48.75 -8.50 -3.12
C TYR A 4 -47.25 -8.59 -2.85
N LEU A 5 -46.57 -9.60 -3.40
CA LEU A 5 -45.11 -9.71 -3.35
C LEU A 5 -44.44 -8.56 -4.10
N TYR A 6 -44.93 -8.20 -5.29
CA TYR A 6 -44.40 -7.06 -6.05
C TYR A 6 -44.63 -5.72 -5.34
N VAL A 7 -45.79 -5.54 -4.70
CA VAL A 7 -46.09 -4.33 -3.93
C VAL A 7 -45.20 -4.25 -2.68
N LEU A 8 -44.95 -5.37 -2.00
CA LEU A 8 -44.07 -5.43 -0.84
C LEU A 8 -42.61 -5.14 -1.21
N ILE A 9 -42.12 -5.69 -2.33
CA ILE A 9 -40.77 -5.43 -2.84
C ILE A 9 -40.62 -3.95 -3.24
N LEU A 10 -41.63 -3.37 -3.88
CA LEU A 10 -41.63 -1.94 -4.23
C LEU A 10 -41.63 -1.05 -2.98
N LEU A 11 -42.41 -1.41 -1.95
CA LEU A 11 -42.41 -0.71 -0.66
C LEU A 11 -41.07 -0.83 0.07
N LEU A 12 -40.44 -1.99 0.04
CA LEU A 12 -39.09 -2.21 0.59
C LEU A 12 -38.03 -1.41 -0.16
N LEU A 13 -38.12 -1.30 -1.49
CA LEU A 13 -37.22 -0.48 -2.30
C LEU A 13 -37.39 1.02 -2.04
N LEU A 14 -38.64 1.48 -1.84
CA LEU A 14 -38.96 2.88 -1.51
C LEU A 14 -38.61 3.24 -0.05
N CYS A 15 -38.54 2.25 0.84
CA CYS A 15 -38.08 2.41 2.22
C CYS A 15 -36.58 2.21 2.39
N THR A 16 -35.79 2.05 1.32
CA THR A 16 -34.34 2.13 1.46
C THR A 16 -33.97 3.58 1.79
N PRO A 17 -33.38 3.85 2.98
CA PRO A 17 -32.87 5.18 3.26
C PRO A 17 -31.81 5.48 2.19
N VAL A 18 -32.07 6.52 1.40
CA VAL A 18 -31.04 7.14 0.59
C VAL A 18 -30.06 7.75 1.59
N PHE A 19 -29.12 6.94 2.07
CA PHE A 19 -27.94 7.43 2.75
C PHE A 19 -27.18 8.23 1.71
N SER A 20 -27.53 9.51 1.60
CA SER A 20 -26.66 10.50 0.98
C SER A 20 -25.46 10.58 1.90
N VAL A 21 -24.46 9.74 1.62
CA VAL A 21 -23.11 9.93 2.13
C VAL A 21 -22.76 11.33 1.68
N LYS A 22 -22.73 12.29 2.60
CA LYS A 22 -22.11 13.59 2.36
C LYS A 22 -20.65 13.29 2.09
N VAL A 23 -20.31 13.10 0.82
CA VAL A 23 -18.93 13.18 0.35
C VAL A 23 -18.57 14.64 0.56
N LYS A 24 -17.97 14.96 1.70
CA LYS A 24 -17.30 16.25 1.87
C LYS A 24 -16.21 16.28 0.80
N GLY A 25 -16.29 17.24 -0.12
CA GLY A 25 -15.18 17.53 -1.02
C GLY A 25 -13.92 17.82 -0.20
N GLN A 26 -12.75 17.61 -0.80
CA GLN A 26 -11.48 17.93 -0.17
C GLN A 26 -11.48 19.43 0.17
N GLU A 27 -11.54 19.78 1.46
CA GLU A 27 -11.68 21.19 1.92
C GLU A 27 -10.33 21.95 1.84
N LEU A 28 -9.22 21.22 1.65
CA LEU A 28 -7.85 21.71 1.76
C LEU A 28 -6.91 21.00 0.77
N TRP A 29 -5.98 21.73 0.18
CA TRP A 29 -4.87 21.15 -0.58
C TRP A 29 -3.57 21.90 -0.30
N TYR A 30 -2.44 21.31 -0.66
CA TYR A 30 -1.12 21.87 -0.39
C TYR A 30 -0.34 22.07 -1.68
N ALA A 31 0.32 23.22 -1.81
CA ALA A 31 1.39 23.36 -2.77
C ALA A 31 2.60 22.55 -2.30
N LEU A 32 3.16 21.73 -3.20
CA LEU A 32 4.20 20.76 -2.90
C LEU A 32 5.52 21.17 -3.57
N ASN A 33 6.44 21.72 -2.78
CA ASN A 33 7.75 22.12 -3.26
C ASN A 33 8.80 21.25 -2.55
N PHE A 34 9.59 20.51 -3.33
CA PHE A 34 10.62 19.61 -2.83
C PHE A 34 12.00 20.16 -3.17
N GLU A 35 12.87 20.27 -2.17
CA GLU A 35 14.29 20.47 -2.37
C GLU A 35 15.05 19.20 -1.96
N LEU A 36 15.84 18.66 -2.88
CA LEU A 36 16.63 17.45 -2.69
C LEU A 36 18.10 17.83 -2.66
N HIS A 37 18.77 17.63 -1.53
CA HIS A 37 20.21 17.89 -1.39
C HIS A 37 20.97 16.56 -1.35
N PHE A 38 21.70 16.26 -2.42
CA PHE A 38 22.55 15.07 -2.50
C PHE A 38 23.91 15.33 -1.87
N ASN A 39 24.28 14.49 -0.90
CA ASN A 39 25.55 14.55 -0.19
C ASN A 39 26.58 13.58 -0.77
N ALA A 40 27.86 13.92 -0.65
CA ALA A 40 28.95 13.13 -1.19
C ALA A 40 29.09 11.73 -0.54
N ASP A 41 28.49 11.52 0.63
CA ASP A 41 28.48 10.26 1.39
C ASP A 41 27.38 9.27 0.96
N GLY A 42 26.62 9.60 -0.09
CA GLY A 42 25.53 8.75 -0.57
C GLY A 42 24.22 8.91 0.19
N THR A 43 24.06 9.99 0.96
CA THR A 43 22.77 10.38 1.53
C THR A 43 22.10 11.48 0.72
N VAL A 44 20.78 11.63 0.87
CA VAL A 44 20.01 12.74 0.33
C VAL A 44 19.13 13.34 1.42
N VAL A 45 19.15 14.67 1.57
CA VAL A 45 18.19 15.39 2.42
C VAL A 45 17.03 15.83 1.55
N VAL A 46 15.83 15.39 1.91
CA VAL A 46 14.57 15.79 1.29
C VAL A 46 13.92 16.83 2.18
N LYS A 47 13.92 18.08 1.73
CA LYS A 47 13.18 19.18 2.36
C LYS A 47 11.87 19.40 1.63
N GLN A 48 10.77 19.13 2.31
CA GLN A 48 9.43 19.40 1.80
C GLN A 48 8.96 20.76 2.32
N LYS A 49 8.42 21.57 1.43
CA LYS A 49 7.76 22.83 1.76
C LYS A 49 6.29 22.74 1.40
N LEU A 50 5.46 22.83 2.44
CA LEU A 50 4.01 22.70 2.34
C LEU A 50 3.38 24.06 2.60
N HIS A 51 2.57 24.52 1.65
CA HIS A 51 1.76 25.72 1.83
C HIS A 51 0.27 25.37 1.63
N PRO A 52 -0.56 25.44 2.69
CA PRO A 52 -1.97 25.06 2.63
C PRO A 52 -2.83 26.11 1.95
N PHE A 53 -3.79 25.65 1.15
CA PHE A 53 -4.79 26.47 0.46
C PHE A 53 -6.20 25.89 0.59
N THR A 54 -7.20 26.77 0.65
CA THR A 54 -8.59 26.37 0.40
C THR A 54 -8.79 25.95 -1.04
N VAL A 55 -9.95 25.35 -1.33
CA VAL A 55 -10.36 25.02 -2.71
C VAL A 55 -10.41 26.25 -3.61
N GLU A 56 -10.69 27.43 -3.07
CA GLU A 56 -10.70 28.71 -3.77
C GLU A 56 -9.31 29.36 -3.90
N GLY A 57 -8.28 28.76 -3.32
CA GLY A 57 -6.89 29.24 -3.37
C GLY A 57 -6.55 30.29 -2.31
N GLU A 58 -7.35 30.40 -1.23
CA GLU A 58 -6.99 31.25 -0.09
C GLU A 58 -5.91 30.56 0.75
N SER A 59 -4.82 31.27 1.06
CA SER A 59 -3.77 30.74 1.93
C SER A 59 -4.30 30.53 3.34
N TRP A 60 -4.09 29.32 3.85
CA TRP A 60 -4.37 28.94 5.25
C TRP A 60 -3.09 28.81 6.08
N PHE A 61 -1.99 29.36 5.60
CA PHE A 61 -0.74 29.36 6.34
C PHE A 61 -0.88 30.09 7.68
N GLY A 62 -0.39 29.47 8.76
CA GLY A 62 -0.42 30.02 10.10
C GLY A 62 -1.71 29.76 10.89
N LYS A 63 -2.68 29.03 10.33
CA LYS A 63 -3.87 28.59 11.06
C LYS A 63 -3.49 27.49 12.07
N PRO A 64 -3.86 27.60 13.36
CA PRO A 64 -3.49 26.61 14.38
C PRO A 64 -3.97 25.19 14.06
N GLU A 65 -5.19 25.04 13.57
CA GLU A 65 -5.77 23.74 13.16
C GLU A 65 -4.92 23.04 12.08
N ILE A 66 -4.40 23.79 11.11
CA ILE A 66 -3.55 23.23 10.05
C ILE A 66 -2.18 22.84 10.59
N GLU A 67 -1.64 23.62 11.53
CA GLU A 67 -0.37 23.27 12.17
C GLU A 67 -0.49 22.00 13.03
N GLU A 68 -1.62 21.82 13.72
CA GLU A 68 -1.90 20.60 14.50
C GLU A 68 -2.09 19.38 13.59
N ASP A 69 -2.87 19.51 12.50
CA ASP A 69 -3.10 18.44 11.54
C ASP A 69 -1.79 18.00 10.86
N LEU A 70 -0.97 18.95 10.41
CA LEU A 70 0.33 18.65 9.78
C LEU A 70 1.28 17.91 10.72
N LYS A 71 1.28 18.25 12.01
CA LYS A 71 2.09 17.54 13.02
C LYS A 71 1.53 16.15 13.32
N ALA A 72 0.21 15.99 13.34
CA ALA A 72 -0.43 14.69 13.56
C ALA A 72 -0.21 13.73 12.38
N GLU A 73 -0.08 14.26 11.16
CA GLU A 73 0.16 13.52 9.94
C GLU A 73 1.64 13.49 9.51
N GLU A 74 2.58 13.77 10.40
CA GLU A 74 4.02 13.82 10.07
C GLU A 74 4.52 12.57 9.34
N ASP A 75 4.12 11.38 9.81
CA ASP A 75 4.49 10.09 9.21
C ASP A 75 4.09 9.99 7.73
N LEU A 76 3.00 10.65 7.31
CA LEU A 76 2.57 10.70 5.92
C LEU A 76 3.56 11.52 5.08
N TYR A 77 4.04 12.64 5.59
CA TYR A 77 5.01 13.46 4.87
C TYR A 77 6.38 12.78 4.83
N VAL A 78 6.79 12.09 5.90
CA VAL A 78 7.97 11.21 5.85
C VAL A 78 7.81 10.17 4.75
N MET A 79 6.65 9.50 4.66
CA MET A 79 6.34 8.54 3.61
C MET A 79 6.50 9.13 2.20
N PHE A 80 6.02 10.36 1.96
CA PHE A 80 6.17 11.04 0.67
C PHE A 80 7.64 11.29 0.31
N ALA A 81 8.51 11.64 1.27
CA ALA A 81 9.94 11.75 1.01
C ALA A 81 10.58 10.41 0.63
N LEU A 82 10.21 9.33 1.31
CA LEU A 82 10.75 7.99 1.04
C LEU A 82 10.34 7.49 -0.35
N LEU A 83 9.08 7.68 -0.73
CA LEU A 83 8.52 7.22 -2.00
C LEU A 83 9.18 7.87 -3.24
N LEU A 84 9.93 8.96 -3.06
CA LEU A 84 10.76 9.52 -4.13
C LEU A 84 11.84 8.52 -4.59
N PHE A 85 12.38 7.71 -3.68
CA PHE A 85 13.55 6.87 -3.93
C PHE A 85 13.26 5.37 -3.82
N THR A 86 12.06 4.97 -3.41
CA THR A 86 11.74 3.55 -3.26
C THR A 86 10.32 3.18 -3.63
N SER A 87 10.13 1.92 -4.06
CA SER A 87 8.81 1.29 -4.12
C SER A 87 8.33 0.74 -2.76
N ASP A 88 9.25 0.49 -1.83
CA ASP A 88 8.97 -0.06 -0.50
C ASP A 88 9.63 0.76 0.62
N PRO A 89 8.93 1.77 1.16
CA PRO A 89 9.42 2.64 2.25
C PRO A 89 9.84 1.91 3.52
N LYS A 90 9.32 0.69 3.79
CA LYS A 90 9.61 -0.05 5.03
C LYS A 90 11.05 -0.54 5.11
N ARG A 91 11.76 -0.62 3.98
CA ARG A 91 13.14 -1.14 3.88
C ARG A 91 14.19 -0.04 3.86
N VAL A 92 13.78 1.23 3.77
CA VAL A 92 14.69 2.36 3.66
C VAL A 92 15.17 2.79 5.04
N LYS A 93 16.49 2.97 5.18
CA LYS A 93 17.05 3.66 6.34
C LYS A 93 16.91 5.16 6.13
N TYR A 94 16.38 5.86 7.13
CA TYR A 94 16.20 7.30 7.10
C TYR A 94 16.26 7.89 8.52
N GLU A 95 16.42 9.20 8.60
CA GLU A 95 16.35 10.00 9.82
C GLU A 95 15.50 11.25 9.57
N VAL A 96 14.56 11.55 10.46
CA VAL A 96 13.84 12.83 10.45
C VAL A 96 14.74 13.86 11.12
N ILE A 97 15.41 14.68 10.32
CA ILE A 97 16.38 15.68 10.82
C ILE A 97 15.69 16.97 11.26
N SER A 98 14.49 17.24 10.74
CA SER A 98 13.64 18.34 11.18
C SER A 98 12.17 17.94 11.10
N HIS A 99 11.54 17.83 12.27
CA HIS A 99 10.11 17.60 12.43
C HIS A 99 9.30 18.79 11.92
N VAL A 100 8.00 18.61 11.63
CA VAL A 100 7.15 19.65 11.05
C VAL A 100 7.22 20.96 11.84
N TYR A 101 7.74 22.00 11.21
CA TYR A 101 7.82 23.34 11.79
C TYR A 101 7.39 24.42 10.81
N LYS A 102 6.87 25.52 11.35
CA LYS A 102 6.48 26.69 10.57
C LYS A 102 7.69 27.58 10.32
N ASN A 103 7.92 27.96 9.06
CA ASN A 103 8.96 28.90 8.67
C ASN A 103 8.36 30.04 7.83
N GLU A 104 8.40 31.27 8.35
CA GLU A 104 7.81 32.44 7.69
C GLU A 104 8.71 33.01 6.58
N GLU A 105 10.01 32.70 6.57
CA GLU A 105 10.97 33.23 5.60
C GLU A 105 11.14 32.36 4.35
N GLU A 106 10.51 31.19 4.34
CA GLU A 106 10.49 30.31 3.19
C GLU A 106 9.48 30.77 2.14
N TYR A 107 9.69 30.34 0.91
CA TYR A 107 8.81 30.63 -0.22
C TYR A 107 8.42 29.33 -0.92
N VAL A 108 7.15 29.26 -1.31
CA VAL A 108 6.54 28.17 -2.07
C VAL A 108 5.98 28.72 -3.36
N MET A 109 6.19 28.02 -4.47
CA MET A 109 5.63 28.38 -5.77
C MET A 109 4.51 27.41 -6.16
N CYS A 110 3.39 27.95 -6.61
CA CYS A 110 2.27 27.16 -7.12
C CYS A 110 1.39 27.99 -8.08
N ASP A 111 0.73 27.32 -9.01
CA ASP A 111 -0.34 27.87 -9.85
C ASP A 111 -1.71 27.65 -9.19
N VAL A 112 -1.94 28.36 -8.08
CA VAL A 112 -3.12 28.20 -7.22
C VAL A 112 -4.47 28.37 -7.96
N TYR A 113 -4.48 29.12 -9.06
CA TYR A 113 -5.70 29.43 -9.83
C TYR A 113 -5.83 28.61 -11.12
N GLY A 114 -4.87 27.73 -11.42
CA GLY A 114 -4.86 26.91 -12.65
C GLY A 114 -4.79 27.73 -13.94
N VAL A 115 -4.19 28.93 -13.89
CA VAL A 115 -4.10 29.87 -15.02
C VAL A 115 -2.74 29.83 -15.72
N ARG A 116 -1.96 28.78 -15.45
CA ARG A 116 -0.57 28.58 -15.91
C ARG A 116 0.36 29.71 -15.49
N LYS A 117 0.20 30.18 -14.26
CA LYS A 117 1.05 31.23 -13.69
C LYS A 117 1.47 30.84 -12.28
N MET A 118 2.75 30.50 -12.12
CA MET A 118 3.33 30.28 -10.80
C MET A 118 3.35 31.60 -10.04
N VAL A 119 2.81 31.57 -8.83
CA VAL A 119 2.85 32.66 -7.87
C VAL A 119 3.68 32.20 -6.68
N GLN A 120 4.51 33.10 -6.15
CA GLN A 120 5.25 32.86 -4.92
C GLN A 120 4.42 33.25 -3.71
N PHE A 121 4.34 32.34 -2.75
CA PHE A 121 3.70 32.53 -1.46
C PHE A 121 4.76 32.51 -0.37
N LYS A 122 4.71 33.51 0.53
CA LYS A 122 5.62 33.60 1.68
C LYS A 122 5.10 32.73 2.81
N GLY A 123 6.00 32.03 3.48
CA GLY A 123 5.73 31.09 4.56
C GLY A 123 5.54 29.67 4.07
N ALA A 124 6.04 28.70 4.82
CA ALA A 124 5.82 27.27 4.58
C ALA A 124 5.92 26.47 5.87
N TYR A 125 5.25 25.32 5.91
CA TYR A 125 5.55 24.27 6.86
C TYR A 125 6.62 23.36 6.26
N ILE A 126 7.65 23.08 7.04
CA ILE A 126 8.85 22.39 6.60
C ILE A 126 9.01 21.08 7.36
N ILE A 127 9.35 20.02 6.63
CA ILE A 127 9.85 18.77 7.18
C ILE A 127 11.09 18.36 6.37
N GLU A 128 12.12 17.88 7.06
CA GLU A 128 13.38 17.46 6.46
C GLU A 128 13.70 16.02 6.85
N VAL A 129 13.94 15.18 5.84
CA VAL A 129 14.23 13.75 6.01
C VAL A 129 15.54 13.42 5.32
N LEU A 130 16.50 12.89 6.06
CA LEU A 130 17.74 12.33 5.54
C LEU A 130 17.50 10.88 5.13
N ILE A 131 17.83 10.52 3.88
CA ILE A 131 17.62 9.18 3.32
C ILE A 131 18.97 8.61 2.90
N TYR A 132 19.22 7.35 3.24
CA TYR A 132 20.43 6.61 2.85
C TYR A 132 20.19 5.90 1.50
N LEU A 133 20.75 6.44 0.41
CA LEU A 133 20.46 5.97 -0.96
C LEU A 133 20.81 4.49 -1.17
N ASN A 134 21.82 3.98 -0.47
CA ASN A 134 22.23 2.58 -0.52
C ASN A 134 21.22 1.58 0.07
N THR A 135 20.12 2.07 0.66
CA THR A 135 19.01 1.25 1.16
C THR A 135 17.74 1.38 0.32
N THR A 136 17.83 2.07 -0.82
CA THR A 136 16.71 2.35 -1.72
C THR A 136 16.76 1.47 -2.97
N ASP A 137 15.64 1.29 -3.67
CA ASP A 137 15.58 0.43 -4.86
C ASP A 137 15.60 1.20 -6.20
N TYR A 138 15.61 2.54 -6.16
CA TYR A 138 15.70 3.41 -7.35
C TYR A 138 17.12 3.88 -7.68
N ILE A 139 18.12 3.08 -7.29
CA ILE A 139 19.53 3.34 -7.60
C ILE A 139 20.19 2.16 -8.29
N GLU A 140 20.95 2.46 -9.34
CA GLU A 140 21.68 1.48 -10.14
C GLU A 140 23.14 1.93 -10.29
N ARG A 141 24.09 1.03 -10.04
CA ARG A 141 25.50 1.28 -10.32
C ARG A 141 25.75 1.17 -11.82
N LEU A 142 26.37 2.20 -12.39
CA LEU A 142 26.89 2.18 -13.75
C LEU A 142 28.36 1.71 -13.67
N GLU A 143 29.32 2.63 -13.71
CA GLU A 143 30.77 2.36 -13.63
C GLU A 143 31.47 3.40 -12.75
N ASP A 144 32.62 3.08 -12.15
CA ASP A 144 33.51 4.05 -11.47
C ASP A 144 32.83 5.04 -10.50
N ASN A 145 32.02 4.52 -9.56
CA ASN A 145 31.23 5.31 -8.59
C ASN A 145 30.22 6.28 -9.25
N THR A 146 29.84 5.98 -10.48
CA THR A 146 28.71 6.61 -11.17
C THR A 146 27.47 5.77 -10.93
N TYR A 147 26.39 6.44 -10.56
CA TYR A 147 25.13 5.83 -10.21
C TYR A 147 24.01 6.51 -10.98
N ARG A 148 23.09 5.71 -11.52
CA ARG A 148 21.81 6.18 -11.99
C ARG A 148 20.84 6.21 -10.83
N ILE A 149 20.31 7.38 -10.53
CA ILE A 149 19.32 7.62 -9.47
C ILE A 149 18.02 8.05 -10.12
N SER A 150 16.96 7.28 -9.88
CA SER A 150 15.61 7.62 -10.28
C SER A 150 14.85 8.22 -9.11
N ILE A 151 14.22 9.36 -9.34
CA ILE A 151 13.44 10.12 -8.38
C ILE A 151 12.01 10.13 -8.89
N ARG A 152 11.10 9.44 -8.20
CA ARG A 152 9.71 9.28 -8.63
C ARG A 152 8.85 10.38 -8.04
N ASP A 153 8.04 11.03 -8.88
CA ASP A 153 6.88 11.77 -8.41
C ASP A 153 5.78 10.76 -8.04
N SER A 154 5.65 10.46 -6.75
CA SER A 154 4.65 9.51 -6.27
C SER A 154 3.22 10.01 -6.47
N PHE A 155 3.02 11.33 -6.61
CA PHE A 155 1.70 11.94 -6.71
C PHE A 155 1.10 11.72 -8.10
N THR A 156 1.84 12.01 -9.17
CA THR A 156 1.34 11.79 -10.55
C THR A 156 1.04 10.31 -10.83
N SER A 157 1.77 9.41 -10.16
CA SER A 157 1.56 7.97 -10.30
C SER A 157 0.35 7.42 -9.52
N SER A 158 -0.14 8.15 -8.51
CA SER A 158 -1.20 7.68 -7.60
C SER A 158 -2.53 8.39 -7.81
N ASP A 159 -2.51 9.70 -8.11
CA ASP A 159 -3.68 10.47 -8.55
C ASP A 159 -3.28 11.33 -9.75
N PRO A 160 -3.91 11.16 -10.93
CA PRO A 160 -3.61 11.95 -12.14
C PRO A 160 -3.91 13.46 -12.00
N ARG A 161 -4.38 13.92 -10.83
CA ARG A 161 -4.64 15.33 -10.53
C ARG A 161 -3.66 15.92 -9.51
N SER A 162 -2.65 15.16 -9.08
CA SER A 162 -1.67 15.60 -8.09
C SER A 162 -0.25 15.48 -8.67
N TRP A 163 0.59 16.48 -8.41
CA TRP A 163 1.96 16.54 -8.90
C TRP A 163 2.82 17.38 -7.95
N ILE A 164 4.14 17.27 -8.07
CA ILE A 164 5.08 18.17 -7.39
C ILE A 164 5.22 19.46 -8.20
N ASP A 165 4.80 20.59 -7.61
CA ASP A 165 4.84 21.92 -8.25
C ASP A 165 6.28 22.36 -8.59
N VAL A 166 7.19 22.13 -7.65
CA VAL A 166 8.61 22.47 -7.81
C VAL A 166 9.45 21.34 -7.25
N ILE A 167 10.40 20.87 -8.05
CA ILE A 167 11.47 20.00 -7.59
C ILE A 167 12.81 20.66 -7.90
N GLU A 168 13.56 20.94 -6.84
CA GLU A 168 14.89 21.53 -6.91
C GLU A 168 15.89 20.51 -6.41
N ILE A 169 16.86 20.16 -7.25
CA ILE A 169 17.92 19.20 -6.93
C ILE A 169 19.20 19.99 -6.77
N LYS A 170 19.83 19.88 -5.60
CA LYS A 170 21.11 20.49 -5.23
C LYS A 170 22.12 19.38 -5.01
N LEU A 171 23.30 19.53 -5.59
CA LEU A 171 24.38 18.56 -5.48
C LEU A 171 25.51 19.15 -4.63
N ASP A 172 26.04 18.36 -3.69
CA ASP A 172 27.30 18.68 -3.02
C ASP A 172 28.40 18.93 -4.08
N PRO A 173 29.31 19.91 -3.88
CA PRO A 173 30.36 20.23 -4.85
C PRO A 173 31.28 19.06 -5.25
N GLN A 174 31.34 17.99 -4.45
CA GLN A 174 32.11 16.78 -4.76
C GLN A 174 31.36 15.79 -5.66
N ILE A 175 30.04 15.94 -5.80
CA ILE A 175 29.22 15.16 -6.73
C ILE A 175 29.33 15.80 -8.11
N LYS A 176 29.39 14.96 -9.15
CA LYS A 176 29.33 15.46 -10.54
C LYS A 176 28.06 14.95 -11.21
N LEU A 177 27.30 15.87 -11.77
CA LEU A 177 26.24 15.55 -12.72
C LEU A 177 26.86 15.09 -14.03
N ILE A 178 26.67 13.81 -14.38
CA ILE A 178 27.17 13.23 -15.64
C ILE A 178 26.11 13.39 -16.74
N ASP A 179 24.87 13.01 -16.44
CA ASP A 179 23.73 13.18 -17.34
C ASP A 179 22.42 13.32 -16.55
N TYR A 180 21.38 13.81 -17.22
CA TYR A 180 20.03 13.85 -16.68
C TYR A 180 18.97 13.61 -17.75
N THR A 181 17.93 12.88 -17.37
CA THR A 181 16.77 12.58 -18.19
C THR A 181 15.51 12.56 -17.33
N TRP A 182 14.35 12.49 -17.95
CA TRP A 182 13.08 12.40 -17.26
C TRP A 182 12.07 11.63 -18.11
N GLU A 183 11.04 11.11 -17.45
CA GLU A 183 9.95 10.37 -18.07
C GLU A 183 8.58 10.85 -17.58
N PRO A 184 7.56 10.89 -18.46
CA PRO A 184 7.66 10.64 -19.89
C PRO A 184 8.34 11.80 -20.63
N LYS A 185 8.97 11.54 -21.78
CA LYS A 185 9.68 12.57 -22.58
C LYS A 185 8.82 13.74 -23.07
N LYS A 186 7.49 13.57 -23.05
CA LYS A 186 6.52 14.63 -23.36
C LYS A 186 6.37 15.66 -22.23
N ALA A 187 6.75 15.30 -21.00
CA ALA A 187 6.73 16.20 -19.86
C ALA A 187 7.79 17.30 -20.04
N LYS A 188 7.66 18.36 -19.24
CA LYS A 188 8.46 19.56 -19.39
C LYS A 188 9.93 19.29 -19.04
N LYS A 189 10.82 19.89 -19.82
CA LYS A 189 12.27 19.91 -19.55
C LYS A 189 12.59 20.79 -18.32
N PRO A 190 13.76 20.63 -17.68
CA PRO A 190 14.12 21.46 -16.54
C PRO A 190 14.13 22.94 -16.92
N SER A 191 13.70 23.77 -15.97
CA SER A 191 13.69 25.23 -16.11
C SER A 191 15.10 25.80 -15.96
N GLU A 192 15.91 25.21 -15.08
CA GLU A 192 17.31 25.61 -14.87
C GLU A 192 18.19 24.38 -14.68
N VAL A 193 19.43 24.44 -15.20
CA VAL A 193 20.44 23.39 -15.08
C VAL A 193 21.81 24.04 -14.92
N SER A 194 22.59 23.54 -13.98
CA SER A 194 23.97 23.90 -13.72
C SER A 194 24.72 22.69 -13.14
N GLU A 195 26.02 22.82 -12.91
CA GLU A 195 26.85 21.73 -12.39
C GLU A 195 26.38 21.19 -11.02
N THR A 196 25.80 22.05 -10.18
CA THR A 196 25.40 21.69 -8.81
C THR A 196 23.91 21.85 -8.55
N ARG A 197 23.11 22.16 -9.59
CA ARG A 197 21.69 22.44 -9.41
C ARG A 197 20.86 22.15 -10.65
N ILE A 198 19.71 21.51 -10.45
CA ILE A 198 18.69 21.28 -11.48
C ILE A 198 17.32 21.67 -10.92
N LEU A 199 16.51 22.39 -11.68
CA LEU A 199 15.20 22.87 -11.24
C LEU A 199 14.12 22.52 -12.25
N TRP A 200 13.03 21.90 -11.78
CA TRP A 200 11.77 21.82 -12.51
C TRP A 200 10.71 22.65 -11.80
N VAL A 201 9.90 23.33 -12.62
CA VAL A 201 8.75 24.12 -12.21
C VAL A 201 7.58 23.67 -13.08
N ASN A 202 6.63 22.98 -12.46
CA ASN A 202 5.54 22.26 -13.10
C ASN A 202 4.23 22.97 -12.81
N TYR A 203 3.50 23.35 -13.86
CA TYR A 203 2.23 24.08 -13.72
C TYR A 203 1.01 23.16 -13.59
N ASN A 204 1.15 21.90 -14.01
CA ASN A 204 0.07 20.92 -14.11
C ASN A 204 0.67 19.52 -14.26
N GLU A 205 -0.16 18.49 -14.06
CA GLU A 205 0.25 17.09 -14.19
C GLU A 205 0.93 16.75 -15.53
N PRO A 206 0.40 17.13 -16.71
CA PRO A 206 1.06 16.76 -17.97
C PRO A 206 2.47 17.32 -18.16
N GLU A 207 2.77 18.43 -17.47
CA GLU A 207 4.09 19.04 -17.49
C GLU A 207 5.04 18.43 -16.46
N ALA A 208 4.54 17.85 -15.38
CA ALA A 208 5.34 17.21 -14.35
C ALA A 208 5.88 15.85 -14.82
N PRO A 209 7.20 15.62 -14.76
CA PRO A 209 7.73 14.28 -14.92
C PRO A 209 7.23 13.32 -13.84
N ASN A 210 6.96 12.07 -14.24
CA ASN A 210 6.70 10.97 -13.32
C ASN A 210 7.99 10.48 -12.66
N VAL A 211 9.10 10.56 -13.40
CA VAL A 211 10.42 10.15 -12.93
C VAL A 211 11.46 11.14 -13.44
N TYR A 212 12.31 11.62 -12.54
CA TYR A 212 13.52 12.38 -12.83
C TYR A 212 14.70 11.42 -12.66
N ILE A 213 15.57 11.33 -13.65
CA ILE A 213 16.65 10.33 -13.70
C ILE A 213 17.96 11.07 -13.83
N LEU A 214 18.88 10.86 -12.88
CA LEU A 214 20.19 11.49 -12.84
C LEU A 214 21.28 10.44 -12.87
N ASP A 215 22.27 10.63 -13.74
CA ASP A 215 23.51 9.88 -13.68
C ASP A 215 24.53 10.74 -12.93
N LEU A 216 24.88 10.33 -11.70
CA LEU A 216 25.70 11.09 -10.77
C LEU A 216 26.97 10.31 -10.41
N TYR A 217 28.13 10.96 -10.47
CA TYR A 217 29.31 10.48 -9.78
C TYR A 217 29.23 10.87 -8.30
N ILE A 218 29.16 9.90 -7.40
CA ILE A 218 29.05 10.12 -5.94
C ILE A 218 30.18 9.34 -5.25
N PRO A 219 31.21 10.04 -4.73
CA PRO A 219 32.45 9.37 -4.32
C PRO A 219 32.32 8.48 -3.09
N GLY A 220 31.49 8.87 -2.12
CA GLY A 220 31.29 8.15 -0.86
C GLY A 220 30.07 7.22 -0.84
N LEU A 221 29.31 7.16 -1.93
CA LEU A 221 28.21 6.20 -2.03
C LEU A 221 28.78 4.81 -2.29
N GLU A 222 28.56 3.92 -1.34
CA GLU A 222 28.77 2.48 -1.49
C GLU A 222 27.41 1.80 -1.48
N LEU A 223 27.01 1.27 -2.64
CA LEU A 223 25.88 0.35 -2.67
C LEU A 223 26.32 -0.95 -2.01
N PRO A 224 25.47 -1.58 -1.18
CA PRO A 224 25.71 -2.97 -0.84
C PRO A 224 25.90 -3.72 -2.16
N GLU A 225 26.82 -4.68 -2.19
CA GLU A 225 26.89 -5.58 -3.34
C GLU A 225 25.48 -6.13 -3.55
N LYS A 226 24.76 -5.65 -4.59
CA LYS A 226 23.49 -6.22 -5.03
C LYS A 226 23.77 -7.68 -5.20
N VAL A 227 23.42 -8.52 -4.22
CA VAL A 227 24.02 -9.83 -3.94
C VAL A 227 24.68 -10.42 -5.20
N ALA A 228 25.92 -10.01 -5.47
CA ALA A 228 26.37 -9.93 -6.87
C ALA A 228 26.64 -11.33 -7.37
N GLY A 229 25.70 -11.79 -8.19
CA GLY A 229 25.69 -13.14 -8.71
C GLY A 229 24.93 -14.15 -7.86
N TYR A 230 24.19 -13.83 -6.80
CA TYR A 230 23.29 -14.80 -6.14
C TYR A 230 21.87 -14.62 -6.68
N ARG A 231 21.25 -15.70 -7.17
CA ARG A 231 19.93 -15.66 -7.79
C ARG A 231 19.23 -16.99 -7.59
N VAL A 232 18.15 -17.02 -6.82
CA VAL A 232 17.37 -18.24 -6.62
C VAL A 232 15.96 -18.00 -7.13
N GLU A 233 15.43 -18.92 -7.91
CA GLU A 233 14.05 -18.86 -8.44
C GLU A 233 13.19 -19.99 -7.85
N ILE A 234 11.93 -19.69 -7.57
CA ILE A 234 10.90 -20.67 -7.25
C ILE A 234 10.41 -21.26 -8.58
N ILE A 235 10.62 -22.56 -8.78
CA ILE A 235 10.27 -23.25 -10.03
C ILE A 235 8.89 -23.89 -9.94
N ASP A 236 8.55 -24.42 -8.76
CA ASP A 236 7.32 -25.16 -8.54
C ASP A 236 6.90 -25.09 -7.08
N VAL A 237 5.59 -25.05 -6.87
CA VAL A 237 5.01 -25.15 -5.55
C VAL A 237 3.84 -26.13 -5.50
N GLU A 238 3.98 -27.10 -4.59
CA GLU A 238 2.99 -28.13 -4.33
C GLU A 238 2.46 -27.99 -2.89
N VAL A 239 1.20 -27.58 -2.77
CA VAL A 239 0.48 -27.57 -1.48
C VAL A 239 0.15 -29.01 -1.07
N LYS A 240 0.55 -29.40 0.15
CA LYS A 240 0.30 -30.71 0.74
C LYS A 240 -0.53 -30.58 2.02
N PHE A 241 -1.10 -31.71 2.44
CA PHE A 241 -1.96 -31.78 3.63
C PHE A 241 -1.34 -31.23 4.93
N ARG A 242 0.00 -31.17 5.05
CA ARG A 242 0.71 -30.70 6.27
C ARG A 242 1.70 -29.57 6.01
N GLY A 243 1.59 -28.88 4.88
CA GLY A 243 2.51 -27.81 4.53
C GLY A 243 2.75 -27.70 3.04
N VAL A 244 3.83 -27.05 2.67
CA VAL A 244 4.12 -26.68 1.29
C VAL A 244 5.45 -27.26 0.88
N LYS A 245 5.49 -27.91 -0.29
CA LYS A 245 6.75 -28.29 -0.95
C LYS A 245 7.07 -27.20 -1.97
N VAL A 246 8.21 -26.54 -1.79
CA VAL A 246 8.72 -25.49 -2.67
C VAL A 246 9.95 -26.04 -3.37
N VAL A 247 9.99 -25.98 -4.70
CA VAL A 247 11.17 -26.33 -5.50
C VAL A 247 11.84 -25.03 -5.90
N VAL A 248 13.12 -24.91 -5.57
CA VAL A 248 13.93 -23.74 -5.89
C VAL A 248 15.14 -24.12 -6.74
N ARG A 249 15.57 -23.25 -7.64
CA ARG A 249 16.80 -23.40 -8.43
C ARG A 249 17.77 -22.26 -8.15
N GLN A 250 19.02 -22.60 -7.86
CA GLN A 250 20.11 -21.64 -7.87
C GLN A 250 20.55 -21.35 -9.31
N LEU A 251 20.57 -20.07 -9.70
CA LEU A 251 21.08 -19.57 -10.97
C LEU A 251 22.33 -18.70 -10.80
N GLY A 252 22.82 -18.60 -9.57
CA GLY A 252 23.94 -17.77 -9.17
C GLY A 252 24.97 -18.50 -8.31
N LYS A 253 25.68 -17.73 -7.48
CA LYS A 253 26.72 -18.16 -6.56
C LYS A 253 26.14 -19.07 -5.47
N PRO A 254 26.88 -20.12 -5.08
CA PRO A 254 26.45 -21.02 -4.03
C PRO A 254 26.37 -20.30 -2.68
N GLY A 255 25.45 -20.71 -1.82
CA GLY A 255 25.26 -20.06 -0.53
C GLY A 255 24.10 -20.59 0.30
N TYR A 256 23.88 -19.94 1.44
CA TYR A 256 22.71 -20.20 2.27
C TYR A 256 21.57 -19.26 1.91
N PHE A 257 20.37 -19.81 1.78
CA PHE A 257 19.14 -19.09 1.47
C PHE A 257 18.07 -19.41 2.50
N PHE A 258 17.07 -18.54 2.61
CA PHE A 258 15.93 -18.73 3.49
C PHE A 258 14.66 -18.82 2.67
N VAL A 259 14.00 -19.98 2.68
CA VAL A 259 12.67 -20.14 2.11
C VAL A 259 11.66 -19.91 3.23
N ARG A 260 10.86 -18.87 3.10
CA ARG A 260 9.91 -18.40 4.12
C ARG A 260 8.49 -18.52 3.59
N LEU A 261 7.61 -19.04 4.43
CA LEU A 261 6.18 -19.17 4.19
C LEU A 261 5.44 -18.20 5.11
N VAL A 262 4.71 -17.27 4.52
CA VAL A 262 3.99 -16.18 5.22
C VAL A 262 2.50 -16.25 4.92
N GLY A 263 1.67 -16.13 5.95
CA GLY A 263 0.21 -16.10 5.88
C GLY A 263 -0.39 -15.35 7.07
N GLU A 264 -1.71 -15.45 7.26
CA GLU A 264 -2.39 -14.89 8.43
C GLU A 264 -1.93 -15.64 9.68
N GLU A 265 -1.22 -14.98 10.60
CA GLU A 265 -0.59 -15.61 11.78
C GLU A 265 0.42 -16.73 11.47
N LEU A 266 0.85 -16.86 10.21
CA LEU A 266 1.80 -17.87 9.75
C LEU A 266 3.11 -17.21 9.32
N ASP A 267 4.21 -17.58 9.96
CA ASP A 267 5.56 -17.16 9.56
C ASP A 267 6.56 -18.28 9.88
N ILE A 268 6.92 -19.06 8.86
CA ILE A 268 7.80 -20.22 9.01
C ILE A 268 8.93 -20.11 8.00
N THR A 269 10.16 -20.14 8.50
CA THR A 269 11.38 -20.03 7.68
C THR A 269 12.20 -21.31 7.72
N ARG A 270 12.75 -21.72 6.57
CA ARG A 270 13.72 -22.80 6.42
C ARG A 270 14.99 -22.29 5.76
N LYS A 271 16.12 -22.54 6.42
CA LYS A 271 17.45 -22.27 5.86
C LYS A 271 17.90 -23.47 5.02
N ILE A 272 18.30 -23.23 3.79
CA ILE A 272 18.81 -24.23 2.84
C ILE A 272 20.18 -23.79 2.32
N TYR A 273 20.97 -24.72 1.79
CA TYR A 273 22.21 -24.42 1.08
C TYR A 273 22.08 -24.93 -0.33
N LEU A 274 22.33 -24.07 -1.32
CA LEU A 274 22.28 -24.45 -2.73
C LEU A 274 23.66 -24.25 -3.36
N GLU A 275 24.16 -25.28 -4.04
CA GLU A 275 25.29 -25.20 -4.96
C GLU A 275 24.90 -24.49 -6.27
N GLU A 276 25.90 -24.11 -7.06
CA GLU A 276 25.67 -23.47 -8.36
C GLU A 276 24.88 -24.40 -9.30
N ASN A 277 23.76 -23.92 -9.87
CA ASN A 277 22.82 -24.69 -10.69
C ASN A 277 22.10 -25.85 -9.96
N GLU A 278 22.13 -25.90 -8.63
CA GLU A 278 21.39 -26.91 -7.86
C GLU A 278 19.88 -26.61 -7.84
N GLU A 279 19.09 -27.68 -7.88
CA GLU A 279 17.66 -27.66 -7.61
C GLU A 279 17.38 -28.43 -6.32
N GLU A 280 16.67 -27.80 -5.39
CA GLU A 280 16.30 -28.43 -4.13
C GLU A 280 14.79 -28.32 -3.87
N ALA A 281 14.21 -29.40 -3.37
CA ALA A 281 12.83 -29.45 -2.93
C ALA A 281 12.74 -29.31 -1.40
N VAL A 282 12.28 -28.15 -0.95
CA VAL A 282 12.15 -27.80 0.47
C VAL A 282 10.72 -28.04 0.94
N PHE A 283 10.54 -28.89 1.95
CA PHE A 283 9.23 -29.07 2.58
C PHE A 283 9.12 -28.20 3.85
N ILE A 284 8.18 -27.26 3.83
CA ILE A 284 7.87 -26.39 4.96
C ILE A 284 6.59 -26.90 5.63
N PRO A 285 6.68 -27.53 6.83
CA PRO A 285 5.51 -27.97 7.55
C PRO A 285 4.75 -26.76 8.10
N ALA A 286 3.46 -26.66 7.79
CA ALA A 286 2.64 -25.52 8.17
C ALA A 286 1.17 -25.91 8.34
N PRO A 287 0.47 -25.40 9.38
CA PRO A 287 -0.98 -25.50 9.49
C PRO A 287 -1.62 -24.53 8.49
N LEU A 288 -2.13 -25.05 7.37
CA LEU A 288 -2.76 -24.24 6.32
C LEU A 288 -4.27 -24.04 6.53
N GLU A 289 -4.83 -24.56 7.63
CA GLU A 289 -6.25 -24.43 7.94
C GLU A 289 -6.59 -22.96 8.24
N GLY A 290 -7.63 -22.43 7.60
CA GLY A 290 -8.05 -21.03 7.76
C GLY A 290 -7.24 -20.02 6.95
N GLN A 291 -6.24 -20.45 6.18
CA GLN A 291 -5.49 -19.57 5.29
C GLN A 291 -6.20 -19.45 3.93
N ASP A 292 -6.56 -18.24 3.53
CA ASP A 292 -7.10 -17.98 2.18
C ASP A 292 -5.97 -17.87 1.14
N LYS A 293 -4.86 -17.25 1.54
CA LYS A 293 -3.69 -17.01 0.71
C LYS A 293 -2.41 -17.18 1.52
N ILE A 294 -1.38 -17.71 0.86
CA ILE A 294 -0.03 -17.81 1.43
C ILE A 294 1.00 -17.22 0.46
N LYS A 295 2.04 -16.60 1.00
CA LYS A 295 3.21 -16.11 0.26
C LYS A 295 4.40 -16.98 0.55
N ILE A 296 5.17 -17.27 -0.48
CA ILE A 296 6.44 -17.99 -0.39
C ILE A 296 7.51 -17.03 -0.87
N GLU A 297 8.49 -16.82 -0.02
CA GLU A 297 9.56 -15.85 -0.23
C GLU A 297 10.89 -16.58 -0.16
N VAL A 298 11.80 -16.29 -1.09
CA VAL A 298 13.18 -16.77 -1.03
C VAL A 298 14.09 -15.60 -0.75
N TRP A 299 14.86 -15.69 0.34
CA TRP A 299 15.73 -14.62 0.80
C TRP A 299 17.20 -15.04 0.80
N TYR A 300 18.08 -14.07 0.58
CA TYR A 300 19.49 -14.12 0.95
C TYR A 300 19.77 -12.97 1.91
N GLU A 301 20.17 -13.27 3.13
CA GLU A 301 20.25 -12.27 4.21
C GLU A 301 18.93 -11.47 4.28
N ASP A 302 18.99 -10.15 4.07
CA ASP A 302 17.83 -9.25 4.10
C ASP A 302 17.28 -8.94 2.69
N TYR A 303 17.74 -9.65 1.65
CA TYR A 303 17.33 -9.45 0.27
C TYR A 303 16.34 -10.52 -0.20
N LEU A 304 15.16 -10.08 -0.62
CA LEU A 304 14.18 -10.93 -1.29
C LEU A 304 14.67 -11.22 -2.71
N LEU A 305 14.93 -12.48 -3.01
CA LEU A 305 15.39 -12.96 -4.32
C LEU A 305 14.21 -13.33 -5.23
N ASP A 306 13.17 -13.95 -4.68
CA ASP A 306 11.97 -14.35 -5.42
C ASP A 306 10.75 -14.47 -4.50
N LEU A 307 9.55 -14.34 -5.07
CA LEU A 307 8.28 -14.39 -4.35
C LEU A 307 7.17 -15.00 -5.20
N GLU A 308 6.43 -15.94 -4.61
CA GLU A 308 5.22 -16.52 -5.19
C GLU A 308 4.03 -16.43 -4.22
N THR A 309 2.83 -16.14 -4.73
CA THR A 309 1.60 -16.10 -3.93
C THR A 309 0.65 -17.20 -4.40
N ILE A 310 0.11 -17.97 -3.44
CA ILE A 310 -0.80 -19.10 -3.72
C ILE A 310 -2.14 -18.83 -3.06
N ASP A 311 -3.18 -18.90 -3.88
CA ASP A 311 -4.57 -18.88 -3.45
C ASP A 311 -4.99 -20.31 -3.08
N LEU A 312 -5.25 -20.55 -1.79
CA LEU A 312 -5.58 -21.88 -1.28
C LEU A 312 -7.04 -22.27 -1.57
N MET A 313 -7.90 -21.30 -1.90
CA MET A 313 -9.33 -21.51 -2.15
C MET A 313 -9.64 -22.36 -3.40
N GLU A 314 -8.70 -22.55 -4.34
CA GLU A 314 -8.94 -23.35 -5.56
C GLU A 314 -8.60 -24.85 -5.44
N LYS A 315 -7.82 -25.28 -4.44
CA LYS A 315 -7.30 -26.68 -4.39
C LYS A 315 -7.97 -27.61 -3.36
N THR A 316 -8.93 -27.12 -2.57
CA THR A 316 -9.70 -27.92 -1.60
C THR A 316 -11.14 -28.14 -2.03
N SER A 317 -11.39 -28.65 -3.24
CA SER A 317 -12.68 -29.28 -3.56
C SER A 317 -12.68 -30.77 -3.18
N ALA A 318 -12.32 -31.07 -1.92
CA ALA A 318 -12.73 -32.32 -1.29
C ALA A 318 -14.02 -32.00 -0.52
N THR A 319 -15.15 -32.35 -1.11
CA THR A 319 -16.49 -32.20 -0.52
C THR A 319 -16.50 -32.62 0.95
N PRO A 320 -16.87 -31.75 1.91
CA PRO A 320 -17.04 -32.17 3.29
C PRO A 320 -18.23 -33.14 3.33
N SER A 321 -17.97 -34.37 3.80
CA SER A 321 -19.00 -35.36 4.02
C SER A 321 -19.99 -34.85 5.08
N LEU A 322 -21.28 -35.01 4.83
CA LEU A 322 -22.41 -34.61 5.71
C LEU A 322 -22.43 -35.31 7.09
N VAL A 323 -21.35 -36.01 7.46
CA VAL A 323 -21.27 -36.85 8.68
C VAL A 323 -20.59 -36.10 9.85
N ALA A 324 -20.10 -34.87 9.64
CA ALA A 324 -19.46 -34.07 10.69
C ALA A 324 -20.41 -33.10 11.43
N LEU A 325 -21.73 -33.26 11.32
CA LEU A 325 -22.65 -32.56 12.23
C LEU A 325 -22.57 -33.23 13.61
N LYS A 326 -22.00 -32.52 14.59
CA LYS A 326 -21.91 -32.95 15.99
C LYS A 326 -23.27 -33.52 16.46
N PRO A 327 -23.31 -34.59 17.28
CA PRO A 327 -24.56 -35.26 17.66
C PRO A 327 -25.60 -34.28 18.22
N PHE A 328 -25.13 -33.23 18.91
CA PHE A 328 -25.94 -32.16 19.50
C PHE A 328 -26.83 -31.40 18.49
N THR A 329 -26.35 -31.14 17.27
CA THR A 329 -27.13 -30.42 16.25
C THR A 329 -28.27 -31.26 15.67
N ILE A 330 -28.05 -32.58 15.51
CA ILE A 330 -29.10 -33.51 15.06
C ILE A 330 -30.14 -33.71 16.16
N THR A 331 -29.71 -33.82 17.43
CA THR A 331 -30.65 -33.94 18.57
C THR A 331 -31.48 -32.68 18.72
N PHE A 332 -30.88 -31.48 18.57
CA PHE A 332 -31.60 -30.22 18.64
C PHE A 332 -32.65 -30.09 17.53
N LEU A 333 -32.31 -30.45 16.29
CA LEU A 333 -33.26 -30.44 15.16
C LEU A 333 -34.41 -31.43 15.39
N PHE A 334 -34.14 -32.60 15.96
CA PHE A 334 -35.15 -33.61 16.26
C PHE A 334 -36.09 -33.17 17.39
N VAL A 335 -35.56 -32.57 18.46
CA VAL A 335 -36.38 -31.99 19.55
C VAL A 335 -37.23 -30.83 19.02
N LEU A 336 -36.66 -29.95 18.18
CA LEU A 336 -37.40 -28.85 17.57
C LEU A 336 -38.56 -29.37 16.70
N PHE A 337 -38.35 -30.46 15.95
CA PHE A 337 -39.39 -31.07 15.12
C PHE A 337 -40.50 -31.71 15.97
N ILE A 338 -40.18 -32.33 17.11
CA ILE A 338 -41.18 -32.85 18.04
C ILE A 338 -41.99 -31.70 18.66
N VAL A 339 -41.33 -30.63 19.12
CA VAL A 339 -42.03 -29.47 19.71
C VAL A 339 -42.95 -28.80 18.68
N LEU A 340 -42.47 -28.61 17.44
CA LEU A 340 -43.25 -28.02 16.35
C LEU A 340 -44.39 -28.92 15.85
N SER A 341 -44.32 -30.24 16.00
CA SER A 341 -45.41 -31.15 15.63
C SER A 341 -46.46 -31.32 16.74
N VAL A 342 -46.08 -31.14 18.01
CA VAL A 342 -47.01 -31.25 19.15
C VAL A 342 -47.83 -29.97 19.36
N ILE A 343 -47.26 -28.78 19.11
CA ILE A 343 -47.96 -27.49 19.30
C ILE A 343 -49.24 -27.35 18.43
N PRO A 344 -49.26 -27.72 17.14
CA PRO A 344 -50.47 -27.67 16.32
C PRO A 344 -51.54 -28.67 16.79
N VAL A 345 -51.13 -29.88 17.20
CA VAL A 345 -52.06 -30.94 17.64
C VAL A 345 -52.75 -30.56 18.95
N TYR A 346 -52.02 -29.95 19.89
CA TYR A 346 -52.60 -29.47 21.15
C TYR A 346 -53.51 -28.25 20.94
N SER A 347 -53.16 -27.37 20.00
CA SER A 347 -53.97 -26.19 19.66
C SER A 347 -55.29 -26.56 18.99
N VAL A 348 -55.28 -27.54 18.07
CA VAL A 348 -56.49 -28.02 17.39
C VAL A 348 -57.42 -28.80 18.34
N ASN A 349 -56.88 -29.58 19.28
CA ASN A 349 -57.69 -30.27 20.28
C ASN A 349 -58.32 -29.31 21.31
N ARG A 350 -57.63 -28.21 21.67
CA ARG A 350 -58.18 -27.19 22.57
C ARG A 350 -59.29 -26.37 21.93
N ILE A 351 -59.23 -26.14 20.61
CA ILE A 351 -60.31 -25.47 19.85
C ILE A 351 -61.55 -26.37 19.72
N LYS A 352 -61.37 -27.69 19.51
CA LYS A 352 -62.50 -28.63 19.51
C LYS A 352 -63.18 -28.74 20.87
N ALA A 353 -62.41 -28.83 21.96
CA ALA A 353 -62.95 -28.92 23.33
C ALA A 353 -63.73 -27.66 23.76
N LYS A 354 -63.33 -26.46 23.28
CA LYS A 354 -64.03 -25.20 23.55
C LYS A 354 -65.31 -25.02 22.73
N SER A 355 -65.42 -25.67 21.55
CA SER A 355 -66.66 -25.65 20.76
C SER A 355 -67.74 -26.61 21.30
N SER A 356 -67.34 -27.71 21.94
CA SER A 356 -68.27 -28.66 22.58
C SER A 356 -68.81 -28.18 23.93
N SER A 357 -68.16 -27.22 24.61
CA SER A 357 -68.63 -26.66 25.89
C SER A 357 -69.53 -25.42 25.75
N VAL A 358 -69.66 -24.84 24.55
CA VAL A 358 -70.50 -23.64 24.29
C VAL A 358 -71.89 -24.01 23.74
N ASN A 359 -72.11 -25.23 23.28
CA ASN A 359 -73.41 -25.68 22.73
C ASN A 359 -74.37 -26.34 23.74
N ASN A 360 -74.05 -26.35 25.04
CA ASN A 360 -74.90 -26.93 26.09
C ASN A 360 -75.53 -25.90 27.06
N GLU A 361 -75.41 -24.58 26.80
CA GLU A 361 -76.00 -23.52 27.65
C GLU A 361 -77.09 -22.65 26.99
N THR A 362 -77.59 -22.99 25.81
CA THR A 362 -78.81 -22.37 25.25
C THR A 362 -79.77 -23.42 24.69
N LYS A 363 -80.37 -24.18 25.62
CA LYS A 363 -81.70 -24.77 25.47
C LYS A 363 -82.56 -24.26 26.63
N SER A 364 -83.35 -23.23 26.34
CA SER A 364 -84.61 -22.88 26.98
C SER A 364 -85.60 -22.60 25.87
#